data_AF-A0A975AXV8-F1
#
_entry.id   AF-A0A975AXV8-F1
#
_cell.length_a   1.000
_cell.length_b   1.000
_cell.length_c   1.000
_cell.angle_alpha   90.00
_cell.angle_beta   90.00
_cell.angle_gamma   90.00
#
_symmetry.space_group_name_H-M   'P 1'
#
loop_
_entity.id
_entity.type
_entity.pdbx_description
1 polymer ?
#
loop_
_entity_poly.entity_id
_entity_poly.type
_entity_poly.pdbx_seq_one_letter_code
_entity_poly.pdbx_strand_id
1 'polypeptide(L)' 'MKIALLLLAASMLIAYVPKNIMLCKTHQKIAENSEVKCRWVCDKKVSKERKIENAILFYKNSKYYKFVKKDY' A
#
# COMPACT_ATOMS: atom_id res chain seq x y z
N MET A 1 -35.25 -1.80 -16.96
CA MET A 1 -33.91 -2.36 -16.65
C MET A 1 -32.79 -1.32 -16.52
N LYS A 2 -32.90 -0.09 -17.06
CA LYS A 2 -31.82 0.92 -16.95
C LYS A 2 -31.70 1.57 -15.56
N ILE A 3 -32.83 1.72 -14.85
CA ILE A 3 -32.88 2.34 -13.50
C ILE A 3 -32.20 1.47 -12.45
N ALA A 4 -32.37 0.14 -12.52
CA ALA A 4 -31.68 -0.80 -11.64
C ALA A 4 -30.15 -0.76 -11.80
N LEU A 5 -29.67 -0.55 -13.02
CA LEU A 5 -28.24 -0.42 -13.32
C LEU A 5 -27.64 0.87 -12.72
N LEU A 6 -28.40 1.97 -12.76
CA LEU A 6 -28.00 3.26 -12.20
C LEU A 6 -27.94 3.22 -10.67
N LEU A 7 -28.87 2.50 -10.01
CA LEU A 7 -28.87 2.34 -8.55
C LEU A 7 -27.70 1.47 -8.05
N LEU A 8 -27.30 0.45 -8.81
CA LEU A 8 -26.12 -0.38 -8.51
C LEU A 8 -24.80 0.38 -8.71
N ALA A 9 -24.73 1.30 -9.68
CA ALA A 9 -23.54 2.13 -9.88
C ALA A 9 -23.35 3.16 -8.75
N ALA A 10 -24.45 3.71 -8.22
CA ALA A 10 -24.42 4.68 -7.13
C ALA A 10 -23.93 4.07 -5.80
N SER A 11 -24.28 2.82 -5.50
CA SER A 11 -23.84 2.14 -4.26
C SER A 11 -22.34 1.85 -4.24
N MET A 12 -21.72 1.62 -5.40
CA MET A 12 -20.27 1.41 -5.52
C MET A 12 -19.45 2.69 -5.24
N LEU A 13 -20.01 3.87 -5.50
CA LEU A 13 -19.34 5.14 -5.24
C LEU A 13 -19.35 5.52 -3.76
N ILE A 14 -20.38 5.12 -3.00
CA ILE A 14 -20.48 5.39 -1.56
C ILE A 14 -19.51 4.52 -0.75
N ALA A 15 -19.10 3.36 -1.28
CA ALA A 15 -18.10 2.49 -0.64
C ALA A 15 -16.66 3.03 -0.77
N TYR A 16 -16.41 3.97 -1.69
CA TYR A 16 -15.10 4.61 -1.87
C TYR A 16 -15.01 5.91 -1.06
N VAL A 17 -15.18 5.81 0.26
CA VAL A 17 -14.74 6.90 1.15
C VAL A 17 -13.29 6.60 1.53
N PRO A 18 -12.30 7.35 1.05
CA PRO A 18 -10.94 7.21 1.55
C PRO A 18 -10.99 7.50 3.06
N LYS A 19 -10.59 6.51 3.87
CA LYS A 19 -10.36 6.68 5.30
C LYS A 19 -9.21 7.67 5.51
N ASN A 20 -9.47 8.96 5.34
CA ASN A 20 -8.66 10.01 5.94
C ASN A 20 -8.98 9.98 7.43
N ILE A 21 -8.27 9.10 8.13
CA ILE A 21 -8.34 8.95 9.57
C ILE A 21 -7.88 10.27 10.17
N MET A 22 -8.84 11.12 10.52
CA MET A 22 -8.59 12.26 11.38
C MET A 22 -8.11 11.68 12.72
N LEU A 23 -6.80 11.81 13.00
CA LEU A 23 -6.17 11.27 14.19
C LEU A 23 -6.78 11.94 15.43
N CYS A 24 -7.64 11.21 16.14
CA CYS A 24 -8.11 11.61 17.47
C CYS A 24 -6.91 11.88 18.40
N LYS A 25 -7.01 12.83 19.34
CA LYS A 25 -5.91 13.28 20.23
C LYS A 25 -5.18 12.14 20.96
N THR A 26 -5.87 11.01 21.19
CA THR A 26 -5.29 9.79 21.76
C THR A 26 -4.27 9.12 20.85
N HIS A 27 -4.48 9.13 19.54
CA HIS A 27 -3.53 8.57 18.57
C HIS A 27 -2.28 9.43 18.40
N GLN A 28 -2.36 10.75 18.59
CA GLN A 28 -1.17 11.61 18.59
C GLN A 28 -0.23 11.25 19.75
N LYS A 29 -0.77 11.07 20.97
CA LYS A 29 0.01 10.64 22.13
C LYS A 29 0.62 9.24 21.96
N ILE A 30 -0.09 8.33 21.30
CA ILE A 30 0.42 6.98 20.98
C ILE A 30 1.53 7.06 19.91
N ALA A 31 1.41 7.95 18.93
CA ALA A 31 2.44 8.16 17.91
C ALA A 31 3.72 8.83 18.46
N GLU A 32 3.61 9.57 19.56
CA GLU A 32 4.73 10.16 20.28
C GLU A 32 5.48 9.15 21.18
N ASN A 33 4.88 7.98 21.46
CA ASN A 33 5.56 6.91 22.17
C ASN A 33 6.72 6.36 21.31
N SER A 34 7.94 6.41 21.86
CA SER A 34 9.17 6.02 21.16
C SER A 34 9.17 4.58 20.68
N GLU A 35 8.59 3.65 21.46
CA GLU A 35 8.53 2.23 21.10
C GLU A 35 7.61 2.00 19.89
N VAL A 36 6.42 2.62 19.91
CA VAL A 36 5.45 2.55 18.80
C VAL A 36 6.03 3.16 17.54
N LYS A 37 6.70 4.31 17.66
CA LYS A 37 7.38 4.97 16.53
C LYS A 37 8.48 4.09 15.95
N CYS A 38 9.33 3.51 16.80
CA CYS A 38 10.38 2.59 16.36
C CYS A 38 9.79 1.40 15.61
N ARG A 39 8.74 0.77 16.15
CA ARG A 39 8.07 -0.36 15.51
C ARG A 39 7.54 0.01 14.14
N TRP A 40 6.88 1.17 14.01
CA TRP A 40 6.36 1.65 12.74
C TRP A 40 7.45 1.91 11.69
N VAL A 41 8.61 2.46 12.10
CA VAL A 41 9.76 2.64 11.20
C VAL A 41 10.30 1.27 10.75
N CYS A 42 10.41 0.30 11.65
CA CYS A 42 10.82 -1.06 11.33
C CYS A 42 9.86 -1.74 10.37
N ASP A 43 8.56 -1.67 10.62
CA ASP A 43 7.52 -2.26 9.76
C ASP A 43 7.57 -1.65 8.34
N LYS A 44 7.82 -0.34 8.24
CA LYS A 44 8.06 0.33 6.94
C LYS A 44 9.29 -0.22 6.22
N LYS A 45 10.38 -0.50 6.94
CA LYS A 45 11.59 -1.08 6.35
C LYS A 45 11.29 -2.48 5.80
N VAL A 46 10.69 -3.35 6.61
CA VAL A 46 10.29 -4.71 6.21
C VAL A 46 9.35 -4.67 5.00
N SER A 47 8.40 -3.74 4.96
CA SER A 47 7.52 -3.56 3.81
C SER A 47 8.28 -3.20 2.52
N LYS A 48 9.29 -2.33 2.61
CA LYS A 48 10.14 -1.98 1.47
C LYS A 48 10.98 -3.17 1.01
N GLU A 49 11.59 -3.91 1.94
CA GLU A 49 12.38 -5.11 1.64
C GLU A 49 11.53 -6.15 0.91
N ARG A 50 10.31 -6.42 1.38
CA ARG A 50 9.35 -7.32 0.72
C ARG A 50 9.00 -6.87 -0.70
N LYS A 51 8.83 -5.56 -0.94
CA LYS A 51 8.57 -5.03 -2.29
C LYS A 51 9.75 -5.27 -3.22
N ILE A 52 10.97 -5.09 -2.73
CA ILE A 52 12.20 -5.36 -3.49
C ILE A 52 12.30 -6.85 -3.81
N GLU A 53 12.08 -7.72 -2.82
CA GLU A 53 12.07 -9.17 -3.00
C GLU A 53 11.05 -9.61 -4.06
N ASN A 54 9.81 -9.11 -3.96
CA ASN A 54 8.76 -9.39 -4.94
C ASN A 54 9.13 -8.91 -6.34
N ALA A 55 9.75 -7.72 -6.45
CA ALA A 55 10.21 -7.21 -7.75
C ALA A 55 11.31 -8.11 -8.32
N ILE A 56 12.30 -8.52 -7.52
CA ILE A 56 13.36 -9.44 -7.94
C ILE A 56 12.76 -10.76 -8.44
N LEU A 57 11.82 -11.36 -7.69
CA LEU A 57 11.13 -12.58 -8.08
C LEU A 57 10.37 -12.41 -9.40
N PHE A 58 9.64 -11.30 -9.55
CA PHE A 58 8.95 -10.99 -10.79
C PHE A 58 9.90 -10.92 -11.98
N TYR A 59 11.00 -10.17 -11.88
CA TYR A 59 11.94 -10.01 -12.99
C TYR A 59 12.71 -11.28 -13.31
N LYS A 60 13.10 -12.08 -12.30
CA LYS A 60 13.75 -13.38 -12.52
C LYS A 60 12.88 -14.36 -13.31
N ASN A 61 11.57 -14.34 -13.05
CA ASN A 61 10.61 -15.25 -13.69
C ASN A 61 9.94 -14.64 -14.93
N SER A 62 10.30 -13.41 -15.30
CA SER A 62 9.68 -12.75 -16.44
C SER A 62 10.27 -13.26 -17.75
N LYS A 63 9.41 -13.65 -18.68
CA LYS A 63 9.82 -14.02 -20.04
C LYS A 63 10.36 -12.83 -20.84
N TYR A 64 9.89 -11.62 -20.52
CA TYR A 64 10.10 -10.42 -21.34
C TYR A 64 11.12 -9.44 -20.75
N TYR A 65 11.46 -9.56 -19.48
CA TYR A 65 12.47 -8.73 -18.84
C TYR A 65 13.75 -9.53 -18.62
N LYS A 66 14.89 -9.02 -19.13
CA LYS A 66 16.22 -9.58 -18.89
C LYS A 66 17.14 -8.47 -18.40
N PHE A 67 17.89 -8.73 -17.35
CA PHE A 67 18.92 -7.80 -16.89
C PHE A 67 20.09 -7.86 -17.88
N VAL A 68 20.23 -6.81 -18.70
CA VAL A 68 21.40 -6.65 -19.57
C VAL A 68 22.49 -6.01 -18.72
N LYS A 69 23.60 -6.73 -18.50
CA LYS A 69 24.77 -6.17 -17.83
C LYS A 69 25.35 -5.09 -18.74
N LYS A 70 25.45 -3.86 -18.24
CA LYS A 70 26.12 -2.77 -18.94
C LYS A 70 27.57 -2.78 -18.48
N ASP A 71 28.49 -3.12 -19.39
CA ASP A 71 29.91 -3.02 -19.12
C ASP A 71 30.31 -1.54 -19.19
N TYR A 72 30.96 -1.04 -18.14
CA TYR A 72 31.52 0.30 -18.03
C TYR A 72 33.03 0.23 -18.16
#